data_AF-A0A970L0E4-F1
#
_entry.id   AF-A0A970L0E4-F1
#
_cell.length_a   1.000
_cell.length_b   1.000
_cell.length_c   1.000
_cell.angle_alpha   90.00
_cell.angle_beta   90.00
_cell.angle_gamma   90.00
#
_symmetry.space_group_name_H-M   'P 1'
#
loop_
_entity.id
_entity.type
_entity.pdbx_description
1 polymer ?
#
loop_
_entity_poly.entity_id
_entity_poly.type
_entity_poly.pdbx_seq_one_letter_code
_entity_poly.pdbx_strand_id
1 'polypeptide(L)'
;MRRALKHGYKKSAYLFAYFVGNRPEEEQLFYAISEDGYNFRKLSDEPVLKSCLGKKSMRDPFISRGEDGKFYVIATDMKSSEGWASQSSIVVYNQMTSSIFMMARL
;
A
#
# COMPACT_ATOMS: atom_id res chain seq x y z
N MET A 1 -46.19 12.81 -2.55
CA MET A 1 -45.47 11.57 -2.20
C MET A 1 -43.98 11.75 -2.56
N ARG A 2 -43.05 11.69 -1.58
CA ARG A 2 -41.60 11.76 -1.82
C ARG A 2 -41.07 10.32 -1.94
N ARG A 3 -40.54 9.95 -3.10
CA ARG A 3 -40.00 8.61 -3.38
C ARG A 3 -38.61 8.49 -2.74
N ALA A 4 -38.42 7.46 -1.91
CA ALA A 4 -37.18 7.20 -1.18
C ALA A 4 -35.99 7.01 -2.13
N LEU A 5 -34.87 7.66 -1.81
CA LEU A 5 -33.57 7.44 -2.45
C LEU A 5 -33.10 6.01 -2.11
N LYS A 6 -33.01 5.14 -3.12
CA LYS A 6 -32.25 3.89 -3.04
C LYS A 6 -30.79 4.26 -2.79
N HIS A 7 -30.33 4.16 -1.55
CA HIS A 7 -28.90 4.24 -1.24
C HIS A 7 -28.23 3.02 -1.87
N GLY A 8 -27.57 3.23 -3.01
CA GLY A 8 -26.75 2.22 -3.65
C GLY A 8 -25.71 1.70 -2.65
N TYR A 9 -25.53 0.38 -2.62
CA TYR A 9 -24.62 -0.32 -1.71
C TYR A 9 -23.23 0.34 -1.77
N LYS A 10 -22.81 0.97 -0.66
CA LYS A 10 -21.49 1.58 -0.54
C LYS A 10 -20.49 0.42 -0.42
N LYS A 11 -19.87 0.00 -1.54
CA LYS A 11 -18.84 -1.05 -1.51
C LYS A 11 -17.63 -0.53 -0.73
N SER A 12 -17.50 -0.97 0.51
CA SER A 12 -16.28 -0.83 1.31
C SER A 12 -15.31 -1.94 0.93
N ALA A 13 -14.03 -1.59 0.78
CA ALA A 13 -12.97 -2.55 0.58
C ALA A 13 -11.78 -2.17 1.48
N TYR A 14 -11.05 -3.18 1.92
CA TYR A 14 -9.83 -3.06 2.70
C TYR A 14 -8.63 -3.15 1.76
N LEU A 15 -7.65 -2.28 1.98
CA LEU A 15 -6.36 -2.30 1.29
C LEU A 15 -5.30 -2.83 2.24
N PHE A 16 -4.53 -3.82 1.79
CA PHE A 16 -3.36 -4.32 2.51
C PHE A 16 -2.11 -3.99 1.72
N ALA A 17 -1.20 -3.24 2.34
CA ALA A 17 0.13 -2.97 1.84
C ALA A 17 1.11 -3.99 2.42
N TYR A 18 1.94 -4.58 1.57
CA TYR A 18 2.87 -5.62 1.99
C TYR A 18 4.10 -5.68 1.08
N PHE A 19 5.10 -6.43 1.54
CA PHE A 19 6.23 -6.91 0.74
C PHE A 19 6.18 -8.45 0.76
N VAL A 20 6.76 -9.11 -0.24
CA VAL A 20 6.52 -10.55 -0.46
C VAL A 20 7.43 -11.44 0.38
N GLY A 21 8.69 -11.04 0.54
CA GLY A 21 9.71 -11.92 1.09
C GLY A 21 11.05 -11.22 1.26
N ASN A 22 12.13 -12.01 1.19
CA ASN A 22 13.48 -11.57 1.56
C ASN A 22 14.42 -11.50 0.35
N ARG A 23 13.94 -11.80 -0.87
CA ARG A 23 14.73 -11.55 -2.07
C ARG A 23 14.67 -10.06 -2.43
N PRO A 24 15.74 -9.45 -2.99
CA PRO A 24 15.74 -8.02 -3.32
C PRO A 24 14.54 -7.57 -4.18
N GLU A 25 14.08 -8.42 -5.09
CA GLU A 25 12.91 -8.19 -5.94
C GLU A 25 11.56 -8.31 -5.19
N GLU A 26 11.53 -9.00 -4.06
CA GLU A 26 10.37 -9.22 -3.20
C GLU A 26 10.22 -8.14 -2.11
N GLU A 27 11.31 -7.42 -1.80
CA GLU A 27 11.35 -6.31 -0.83
C GLU A 27 10.88 -4.98 -1.46
N GLN A 28 9.73 -5.03 -2.12
CA GLN A 28 9.11 -3.89 -2.82
C GLN A 28 7.66 -3.75 -2.38
N LEU A 29 7.00 -2.65 -2.74
CA LEU A 29 5.62 -2.42 -2.32
C LEU A 29 4.63 -3.16 -3.22
N PHE A 30 3.78 -3.98 -2.61
CA PHE A 30 2.63 -4.61 -3.24
C PHE A 30 1.34 -4.23 -2.51
N TYR A 31 0.22 -4.33 -3.24
CA TYR A 31 -1.11 -4.15 -2.69
C TYR A 31 -1.98 -5.37 -2.90
N ALA A 32 -2.85 -5.63 -1.93
CA ALA A 32 -3.94 -6.58 -2.02
C ALA A 32 -5.23 -5.92 -1.50
N ILE A 33 -6.38 -6.39 -1.99
CA ILE A 33 -7.69 -5.87 -1.59
C ILE A 33 -8.62 -6.97 -1.10
N SER A 34 -9.49 -6.64 -0.15
CA SER A 34 -10.48 -7.52 0.46
C SER A 34 -11.82 -6.82 0.55
N GLU A 35 -12.93 -7.50 0.28
CA GLU A 35 -14.26 -6.94 0.55
C GLU A 35 -14.71 -7.21 2.00
N ASP A 36 -14.17 -8.25 2.63
CA ASP A 36 -14.53 -8.75 3.96
C ASP A 36 -13.46 -8.52 5.04
N GLY A 37 -12.26 -8.07 4.66
CA GLY A 37 -11.12 -7.89 5.55
C GLY A 37 -10.36 -9.18 5.95
N TYR A 38 -10.75 -10.35 5.42
CA TYR A 38 -10.11 -11.64 5.71
C TYR A 38 -9.48 -12.28 4.47
N ASN A 39 -10.14 -12.17 3.32
CA ASN A 39 -9.73 -12.82 2.08
C ASN A 39 -9.15 -11.81 1.07
N PHE A 40 -7.84 -11.64 1.14
CA PHE A 40 -7.12 -10.69 0.28
C PHE A 40 -6.74 -11.30 -1.06
N ARG A 41 -7.04 -10.56 -2.14
CA ARG A 41 -6.53 -10.84 -3.49
C ARG A 41 -5.47 -9.81 -3.87
N LYS A 42 -4.33 -10.28 -4.40
CA LYS A 42 -3.30 -9.39 -4.94
C LYS A 42 -3.88 -8.48 -6.03
N LEU A 43 -3.43 -7.23 -6.03
CA LEU A 43 -3.85 -6.22 -7.02
C LEU A 43 -3.04 -6.35 -8.32
N SER A 44 -1.78 -6.77 -8.22
CA SER A 44 -0.82 -6.89 -9.32
C SER A 44 0.18 -8.01 -9.01
N ASP A 45 0.73 -8.63 -10.07
CA ASP A 45 1.85 -9.57 -9.98
C ASP A 45 3.21 -8.86 -9.89
N GLU A 46 3.29 -7.62 -10.40
CA GLU A 46 4.43 -6.74 -10.26
C GLU A 46 4.25 -5.79 -9.08
N PRO A 47 5.34 -5.32 -8.45
CA PRO A 47 5.25 -4.35 -7.37
C PRO A 47 4.64 -3.04 -7.86
N VAL A 48 3.76 -2.50 -7.04
CA VAL A 48 3.09 -1.20 -7.27
C VAL A 48 4.12 -0.07 -7.22
N LEU A 49 5.12 -0.20 -6.34
CA LEU A 49 6.23 0.74 -6.27
C LEU A 49 7.54 0.00 -6.04
N LYS A 50 8.53 0.29 -6.89
CA LYS A 50 9.92 -0.12 -6.71
C LYS A 50 10.70 1.02 -6.08
N SER A 51 11.39 0.77 -4.98
CA SER A 51 12.20 1.79 -4.33
C SER A 51 13.47 2.09 -5.13
N CYS A 52 13.68 3.37 -5.42
CA CYS A 52 14.93 3.89 -5.97
C CYS A 52 15.77 4.64 -4.92
N LEU A 53 15.32 4.67 -3.67
CA LEU A 53 15.95 5.42 -2.57
C LEU A 53 16.73 4.47 -1.66
N GLY A 54 17.77 4.96 -1.00
CA GLY A 54 18.50 4.23 0.03
C GLY A 54 18.99 2.85 -0.42
N LYS A 55 18.64 1.81 0.34
CA LYS A 55 18.96 0.40 0.06
C LYS A 55 18.13 -0.20 -1.09
N LYS A 56 17.21 0.58 -1.66
CA LYS A 56 16.28 0.16 -2.73
C LYS A 56 15.34 -0.96 -2.29
N SER A 57 14.99 -0.94 -1.02
CA SER A 57 14.14 -1.92 -0.38
C SER A 57 13.02 -1.23 0.40
N MET A 58 11.85 -1.85 0.46
CA MET A 58 10.71 -1.40 1.23
C MET A 58 10.12 -2.55 2.03
N ARG A 59 10.20 -2.43 3.35
CA ARG A 59 9.61 -3.38 4.29
C ARG A 59 8.63 -2.68 5.22
N ASP A 60 7.74 -3.47 5.80
CA ASP A 60 6.77 -3.05 6.83
C ASP A 60 5.98 -1.77 6.46
N PRO A 61 5.27 -1.76 5.31
CA PRO A 61 4.61 -0.56 4.83
C PRO A 61 3.43 -0.14 5.73
N PHE A 62 3.33 1.16 5.97
CA PHE A 62 2.22 1.81 6.67
C PHE A 62 1.63 2.92 5.80
N ILE A 63 0.30 2.99 5.74
CA ILE A 63 -0.40 4.01 4.95
C ILE A 63 -1.06 5.01 5.89
N SER A 64 -0.77 6.30 5.67
CA SER A 64 -1.45 7.40 6.37
C SER A 64 -2.08 8.36 5.36
N ARG A 65 -3.15 9.03 5.77
CA ARG A 65 -3.79 10.11 5.01
C ARG A 65 -3.38 11.44 5.62
N GLY A 66 -2.76 12.31 4.82
CA GLY A 66 -2.41 13.66 5.25
C GLY A 66 -3.62 14.60 5.24
N GLU A 67 -3.48 15.72 5.95
CA GLU A 67 -4.48 16.80 5.95
C GLU A 67 -4.66 17.44 4.57
N ASP A 68 -3.65 17.33 3.70
CA ASP A 68 -3.71 17.76 2.30
C ASP A 68 -4.53 16.82 1.40
N GLY A 69 -5.15 15.79 1.97
CA GLY A 69 -5.98 14.82 1.28
C GLY A 69 -5.20 13.74 0.53
N LYS A 70 -3.86 13.76 0.56
CA LYS A 70 -3.01 12.75 -0.09
C LYS A 70 -2.74 11.56 0.83
N PHE A 71 -2.29 10.47 0.22
CA PHE A 71 -1.91 9.26 0.92
C PHE A 71 -0.40 9.08 0.85
N TYR A 72 0.16 8.74 2.01
CA TYR A 72 1.58 8.59 2.22
C TYR A 72 1.85 7.14 2.59
N VAL A 73 2.75 6.51 1.84
CA VAL A 73 3.31 5.21 2.21
C VAL A 73 4.61 5.46 2.94
N ILE A 74 4.67 4.98 4.17
CA ILE A 74 5.86 4.98 5.01
C ILE A 74 6.38 3.54 5.03
N ALA A 75 7.66 3.34 4.78
CA ALA A 75 8.27 2.00 4.82
C ALA A 75 9.69 2.05 5.39
N THR A 76 10.13 0.89 5.89
CA THR A 76 11.48 0.64 6.36
C THR A 76 12.41 0.43 5.16
N ASP A 77 13.44 1.25 5.03
CA ASP A 77 14.54 1.04 4.07
C ASP A 77 15.56 0.07 4.68
N MET A 78 15.32 -1.22 4.48
CA MET A 78 16.08 -2.32 5.06
C MET A 78 16.16 -3.48 4.08
N LYS A 79 17.35 -4.04 3.88
CA LYS A 79 17.59 -5.11 2.91
C LYS A 79 18.06 -6.35 3.66
N SER A 80 17.22 -7.38 3.69
CA SER A 80 17.48 -8.58 4.51
C SER A 80 18.78 -9.31 4.16
N SER A 81 19.21 -9.25 2.90
CA SER A 81 20.50 -9.80 2.47
C SER A 81 21.72 -9.13 3.11
N GLU A 82 21.57 -7.91 3.64
CA GLU A 82 22.60 -7.16 4.35
C GLU A 82 22.49 -7.29 5.88
N GLY A 83 21.58 -8.16 6.35
CA GLY A 83 21.35 -8.46 7.77
C GLY A 83 20.23 -7.64 8.39
N TRP A 84 19.59 -8.19 9.44
CA TRP A 84 18.38 -7.63 10.05
C TRP A 84 18.53 -6.22 10.65
N ALA A 85 19.76 -5.83 10.99
CA ALA A 85 20.09 -4.49 11.49
C ALA A 85 20.50 -3.50 10.39
N SER A 86 20.32 -3.85 9.10
CA SER A 86 20.69 -2.96 7.97
C SER A 86 19.72 -1.80 7.77
N GLN A 87 18.76 -1.59 8.67
CA GLN A 87 17.79 -0.51 8.58
C GLN A 87 18.53 0.82 8.53
N SER A 88 18.36 1.52 7.42
CA SER A 88 19.13 2.74 7.13
C SER A 88 18.27 3.99 7.30
N SER A 89 16.97 3.90 7.02
CA SER A 89 16.06 5.04 7.05
C SER A 89 14.59 4.63 7.04
N ILE A 90 13.71 5.64 7.14
CA ILE A 90 12.29 5.56 6.81
C ILE A 90 12.10 6.29 5.48
N VAL A 91 11.46 5.63 4.50
CA VAL A 91 11.13 6.23 3.21
C VAL A 91 9.66 6.62 3.18
N VAL A 92 9.37 7.81 2.62
CA VAL A 92 8.00 8.33 2.47
C VAL A 92 7.73 8.58 1.00
N TYR A 93 6.71 7.90 0.46
CA TYR A 93 6.25 8.11 -0.90
C TYR A 93 4.88 8.79 -0.88
N ASN A 94 4.78 9.92 -1.59
CA ASN A 94 3.50 10.55 -1.89
C ASN A 94 2.84 9.82 -3.06
N GLN A 95 1.74 9.11 -2.80
CA GLN A 95 0.96 8.47 -3.86
C GLN A 95 -0.03 9.51 -4.40
N MET A 96 0.28 10.09 -5.57
CA MET A 96 -0.69 10.92 -6.29
C MET A 96 -1.88 10.07 -6.70
N THR A 97 -3.09 10.60 -6.45
CA THR A 97 -4.37 10.02 -6.83
C THR A 97 -4.57 10.08 -8.34
N SER A 98 -3.78 9.33 -9.11
CA SER A 98 -3.97 9.21 -10.55
C SER A 98 -3.73 7.77 -10.99
N SER A 99 -4.86 7.08 -11.16
CA SER A 99 -5.04 5.96 -12.10
C SER A 99 -4.52 4.58 -11.71
N ILE A 100 -4.72 4.12 -10.46
CA ILE A 100 -5.12 2.73 -10.15
C ILE A 100 -5.51 2.61 -8.66
N PHE A 101 -6.79 2.80 -8.34
CA PHE A 101 -7.33 2.32 -7.06
C PHE A 101 -6.75 2.93 -5.77
N MET A 102 -7.06 4.21 -5.55
CA MET A 102 -7.46 4.66 -4.21
C MET A 102 -8.98 4.59 -4.06
N MET A 103 -9.59 3.50 -4.56
CA MET A 103 -11.02 3.20 -4.43
C MET A 103 -11.29 2.40 -3.15
N ALA A 104 -10.53 2.70 -2.10
CA ALA A 104 -11.00 2.61 -0.73
C ALA A 104 -11.00 4.05 -0.22
N ARG A 105 -12.03 4.80 -0.61
CA ARG A 105 -12.43 5.92 0.24
C ARG A 105 -12.80 5.24 1.57
N LEU A 106 -11.95 5.38 2.58
CA LEU A 106 -12.33 5.15 3.98
C LEU A 106 -13.74 5.71 4.21
#